data_AF-A0A2V7BAB3-F1
#
_entry.id   AF-A0A2V7BAB3-F1
#
_cell.length_a   1.000
_cell.length_b   1.000
_cell.length_c   1.000
_cell.angle_alpha   90.00
_cell.angle_beta   90.00
_cell.angle_gamma   90.00
#
_symmetry.space_group_name_H-M   'P 1'
#
loop_
_entity.id
_entity.type
_entity.pdbx_description
1 polymer ?
#
loop_
_entity_poly.entity_id
_entity_poly.type
_entity_poly.pdbx_seq_one_letter_code
_entity_poly.pdbx_strand_id
1 'polypeptide(L)' 'NRVGGFSKEADKKETHIVKADGSAISSFTNVREVEPGDAIIVPPKAEEKIRALPTIRDVVQTIGSALLGIAALAALGL' A
#
# COMPACT_ATOMS: atom_id res chain seq x y z
N ASN A 1 -25.76 3.45 11.71
CA ASN A 1 -24.31 3.40 12.01
C ASN A 1 -24.14 3.74 13.49
N ARG A 2 -23.49 2.90 14.30
CA ARG A 2 -23.38 3.09 15.77
C ARG A 2 -22.10 3.80 16.22
N VAL A 3 -21.11 3.94 15.33
CA VAL A 3 -19.76 4.45 15.67
C VAL A 3 -19.39 5.75 14.92
N GLY A 4 -20.37 6.43 14.33
CA GLY A 4 -20.12 7.67 13.55
C GLY A 4 -19.64 7.43 12.11
N GLY A 5 -19.37 6.18 11.73
CA GLY A 5 -19.02 5.78 10.37
C GLY A 5 -17.53 5.84 10.05
N PHE A 6 -17.23 5.73 8.75
CA PHE A 6 -15.85 5.63 8.27
C PHE A 6 -15.15 6.99 8.34
N SER A 7 -13.92 7.01 8.87
CA SER A 7 -13.02 8.16 8.75
C SER A 7 -12.71 8.47 7.27
N LYS A 8 -12.34 9.72 6.95
CA LYS A 8 -11.92 10.12 5.59
C LYS A 8 -10.71 9.31 5.09
N GLU A 9 -9.87 8.94 6.03
CA GLU A 9 -8.64 8.15 5.85
C GLU A 9 -8.90 6.66 5.93
N ALA A 10 -10.12 6.19 6.22
CA ALA A 10 -10.40 4.76 6.32
C ALA A 10 -10.40 4.08 4.95
N ASP A 11 -9.77 2.91 4.87
CA ASP A 11 -9.94 2.03 3.72
C ASP A 11 -11.23 1.23 3.85
N LYS A 12 -12.25 1.63 3.09
CA LYS A 12 -13.54 0.96 3.07
C LYS A 12 -13.49 -0.41 2.37
N LYS A 13 -12.47 -0.65 1.54
CA LYS A 13 -12.31 -1.90 0.79
C LYS A 13 -11.67 -2.99 1.64
N GLU A 14 -10.86 -2.61 2.63
CA GLU A 14 -10.14 -3.52 3.54
C GLU A 14 -10.72 -3.55 4.96
N THR A 15 -12.04 -3.52 5.11
CA THR A 15 -12.63 -3.75 6.43
C THR A 15 -12.57 -5.23 6.79
N HIS A 16 -12.13 -5.54 8.01
CA HIS A 16 -11.98 -6.90 8.51
C HIS A 16 -12.83 -7.11 9.76
N ILE A 17 -13.47 -8.27 9.86
CA ILE A 17 -14.14 -8.72 11.09
C ILE A 17 -13.30 -9.85 11.66
N VAL A 18 -12.77 -9.63 12.85
CA VAL A 18 -12.08 -10.65 13.64
C VAL A 18 -13.12 -11.31 14.53
N LYS A 19 -13.35 -12.59 14.31
CA LYS A 19 -14.27 -13.42 15.08
C LYS A 19 -13.69 -13.75 16.46
N ALA A 20 -14.56 -14.04 17.43
CA ALA A 20 -14.15 -14.44 18.77
C ALA A 20 -13.26 -15.70 18.80
N ASP A 21 -13.34 -16.56 17.78
CA ASP A 21 -12.51 -17.76 17.61
C ASP A 21 -11.11 -17.46 17.03
N GLY A 22 -10.81 -16.18 16.75
CA GLY A 22 -9.55 -15.72 16.17
C GLY A 22 -9.49 -15.81 14.63
N SER A 23 -10.55 -16.26 13.96
CA SER A 23 -10.63 -16.21 12.50
C SER A 23 -10.87 -14.79 12.00
N ALA A 24 -10.28 -14.44 10.86
CA ALA A 24 -10.44 -13.13 10.23
C ALA A 24 -11.20 -13.28 8.92
N ILE A 25 -12.21 -12.43 8.74
CA ILE A 25 -13.09 -12.46 7.58
C ILE A 25 -13.04 -11.08 6.93
N SER A 26 -12.68 -11.05 5.63
CA SER A 26 -12.74 -9.82 4.84
C SER A 26 -14.19 -9.41 4.60
N SER A 27 -14.50 -8.15 4.90
CA SER A 27 -15.86 -7.58 4.87
C SER A 27 -16.35 -7.20 3.47
N PHE A 28 -15.62 -7.52 2.40
CA PHE A 28 -16.03 -7.22 1.03
C PHE A 28 -17.37 -7.88 0.64
N THR A 29 -17.72 -8.99 1.30
CA THR A 29 -19.00 -9.66 1.13
C THR A 29 -20.08 -8.97 1.97
N ASN A 30 -20.97 -8.24 1.29
CA ASN A 30 -21.81 -7.16 1.80
C ASN A 30 -22.88 -7.47 2.87
N VAL A 31 -22.96 -8.64 3.48
CA VAL A 31 -23.87 -8.89 4.62
C VAL A 31 -23.26 -9.98 5.50
N ARG A 32 -22.86 -9.64 6.73
CA ARG A 32 -22.49 -10.62 7.75
C ARG A 32 -23.09 -10.22 9.09
N GLU A 33 -23.74 -11.18 9.74
CA GLU A 33 -24.16 -11.04 11.13
C GLU A 33 -22.91 -10.92 12.01
N VAL A 34 -22.87 -9.86 12.82
CA VAL A 34 -21.80 -9.60 13.79
C VAL A 34 -22.25 -10.21 15.11
N GLU A 35 -21.44 -11.11 15.67
CA GLU A 35 -21.75 -11.77 16.93
C GLU A 35 -21.11 -11.02 18.10
N PRO A 36 -21.68 -11.11 19.32
CA PRO A 36 -21.02 -10.57 20.51
C PRO A 36 -19.66 -11.23 20.72
N GLY A 37 -18.60 -10.41 20.75
CA GLY A 37 -17.20 -10.89 20.83
C GLY A 37 -16.40 -10.65 19.56
N ASP A 38 -17.07 -10.31 18.45
CA ASP A 38 -16.39 -9.95 17.21
C ASP A 38 -15.83 -8.52 17.27
N ALA A 39 -14.67 -8.31 16.65
CA ALA A 39 -14.03 -7.01 16.51
C ALA A 39 -14.04 -6.56 15.05
N ILE A 40 -14.54 -5.35 14.79
CA ILE A 40 -14.53 -4.74 13.45
C ILE A 40 -13.32 -3.82 13.36
N ILE A 41 -12.38 -4.18 12.49
CA ILE A 41 -11.14 -3.44 12.25
C ILE A 41 -11.24 -2.77 10.89
N VAL A 42 -11.08 -1.45 10.89
CA VAL A 42 -11.03 -0.63 9.68
C VAL A 42 -9.65 0.00 9.62
N PRO A 43 -8.75 -0.49 8.74
CA PRO A 43 -7.43 0.07 8.61
C PRO A 43 -7.50 1.46 7.95
N PRO A 44 -6.52 2.33 8.25
CA PRO A 44 -6.31 3.52 7.44
C PRO A 44 -5.92 3.09 6.01
N LYS A 45 -6.30 3.89 5.01
CA LYS A 45 -5.80 3.77 3.65
C LYS A 45 -4.29 3.71 3.73
N ALA A 46 -3.73 2.58 3.28
CA ALA A 46 -2.38 2.61 2.79
C ALA A 46 -2.43 3.60 1.63
N GLU A 47 -1.99 4.84 1.85
CA GLU A 47 -1.57 5.66 0.75
C GLU A 47 -0.50 4.81 0.06
N GLU A 48 -0.87 4.14 -1.04
CA GLU A 48 0.09 3.82 -2.08
C GLU A 48 0.59 5.19 -2.55
N LYS A 49 1.50 5.78 -1.77
CA LYS A 49 2.50 6.68 -2.27
C LYS A 49 3.34 5.79 -3.18
N ILE A 50 2.78 5.50 -4.36
CA ILE A 50 3.57 5.24 -5.54
C ILE A 50 4.46 6.46 -5.58
N ARG A 51 5.68 6.29 -5.07
CA ARG A 51 6.72 7.30 -5.01
C ARG A 51 7.22 7.47 -6.44
N ALA A 52 6.33 7.90 -7.34
CA ALA A 52 6.61 8.03 -8.75
C ALA A 52 7.81 8.96 -8.98
N LEU A 53 7.92 10.03 -8.18
CA LEU A 53 9.09 10.92 -8.20
C LEU A 53 10.40 10.18 -7.84
N PRO A 54 10.51 9.48 -6.69
CA PRO A 54 11.69 8.66 -6.40
C PRO A 54 11.99 7.59 -7.46
N THR A 55 10.98 6.87 -7.95
CA THR A 55 11.19 5.81 -8.95
C THR A 55 11.74 6.36 -10.27
N ILE A 56 11.21 7.50 -10.75
CA ILE A 56 11.72 8.17 -11.95
C ILE A 56 13.15 8.67 -11.72
N ARG A 57 13.43 9.25 -10.53
CA ARG A 57 14.76 9.71 -10.16
C ARG A 57 15.78 8.56 -10.19
N ASP A 58 15.42 7.40 -9.66
CA ASP A 58 16.31 6.23 -9.60
C ASP A 58 16.61 5.70 -11.02
N VAL A 59 15.61 5.67 -11.91
CA VAL A 59 15.80 5.28 -13.32
C VAL A 59 16.73 6.26 -14.03
N VAL A 60 16.46 7.57 -13.92
CA VAL A 60 17.29 8.61 -14.56
C VAL A 60 18.72 8.59 -14.03
N GLN A 61 18.89 8.42 -12.72
CA GLN A 61 20.21 8.33 -12.09
C GLN A 61 20.99 7.10 -12.58
N THR A 62 20.32 5.95 -12.69
CA THR A 62 20.94 4.71 -13.21
C THR A 62 21.39 4.88 -14.66
N ILE A 63 20.54 5.45 -15.52
CA ILE A 63 20.88 5.72 -16.92
C ILE A 63 22.05 6.70 -17.00
N GLY A 64 22.01 7.79 -16.23
CA GLY A 64 23.09 8.78 -16.18
C GLY A 64 24.43 8.16 -15.78
N SER A 65 24.46 7.34 -14.73
CA SER A 65 25.68 6.66 -14.28
C SER A 65 26.21 5.65 -15.30
N ALA A 66 25.33 4.91 -15.99
CA ALA A 66 25.73 3.97 -17.04
C ALA A 66 26.37 4.71 -18.23
N LEU A 67 25.77 5.82 -18.68
CA LEU A 67 26.31 6.64 -19.76
C LEU A 67 27.67 7.26 -19.39
N LEU A 68 27.81 7.75 -18.15
CA LEU A 68 29.09 8.27 -17.67
C LEU A 68 30.17 7.18 -17.59
N GLY A 69 29.81 5.96 -17.17
CA GLY A 69 30.72 4.82 -17.18
C GLY A 69 31.19 4.44 -18.59
N ILE A 70 30.27 4.40 -19.56
CA ILE A 70 30.58 4.14 -20.97
C ILE A 70 31.48 5.26 -21.52
N ALA A 71 31.16 6.52 -21.23
CA ALA A 71 31.96 7.67 -21.67
C ALA A 71 33.37 7.64 -21.07
N ALA A 72 33.52 7.25 -19.80
CA ALA A 72 34.81 7.10 -19.15
C ALA A 72 35.64 5.97 -19.78
N LEU A 73 35.03 4.83 -20.11
CA LEU A 73 35.68 3.74 -20.84
C LEU A 73 36.14 4.19 -22.23
N ALA A 74 35.27 4.85 -22.98
CA ALA A 74 35.58 5.39 -24.30
C ALA A 74 36.70 6.44 -24.25
N ALA A 75 36.74 7.30 -23.22
CA ALA A 75 37.79 8.30 -23.04
C ALA A 75 39.16 7.68 -22.68
N LEU A 76 39.16 6.50 -22.06
CA LEU A 76 40.37 5.72 -21.78
C LEU A 76 40.82 4.87 -22.99
N GLY A 77 40.07 4.88 -24.10
CA GLY A 77 40.42 4.17 -25.33
C GLY A 77 40.25 2.65 -25.26
N LEU A 78 39.43 2.16 -24.32
CA LEU A 78 38.99 0.76 -24.22
C LEU A 78 37.80 0.47 -25.14
#